data_AF-A0A7C4PHQ3-F1
#
_entry.id   AF-A0A7C4PHQ3-F1
#
_cell.length_a   1.000
_cell.length_b   1.000
_cell.length_c   1.000
_cell.angle_alpha   90.00
_cell.angle_beta   90.00
_cell.angle_gamma   90.00
#
_symmetry.space_group_name_H-M   'P 1'
#
loop_
_entity.id
_entity.type
_entity.pdbx_description
1 polymer ?
#
loop_
_entity_poly.entity_id
_entity_poly.type
_entity_poly.pdbx_seq_one_letter_code
_entity_poly.pdbx_strand_id
1 'polypeptide(L)'
;MPSDDQREVTEYIIQALVEGRSRDEVARNVAQRYELNLRQAEGLVLRVETVYDRDITARRSPIYFGISLLTLLGGVALIVFPLLEILRPLWNSLAAGQTWQQASSTAREVLFANVPLLLLGLGLIIAGIRTLKHTTWRFHRK
;
A
#
# COMPACT_ATOMS: atom_id res chain seq x y z
N MET A 1 22.69 -14.49 -8.42
CA MET A 1 21.74 -14.35 -7.30
C MET A 1 22.55 -13.97 -6.07
N PRO A 2 22.14 -12.98 -5.26
CA PRO A 2 22.81 -12.74 -3.98
C PRO A 2 22.68 -13.99 -3.11
N SER A 3 23.74 -14.33 -2.37
CA SER A 3 23.69 -15.42 -1.39
C SER A 3 22.64 -15.10 -0.32
N ASP A 4 22.06 -16.13 0.31
CA ASP A 4 21.04 -15.93 1.35
C ASP A 4 21.55 -15.05 2.50
N ASP A 5 22.85 -15.15 2.84
CA ASP A 5 23.52 -14.27 3.81
C ASP A 5 23.48 -12.78 3.41
N GLN A 6 23.63 -12.46 2.12
CA GLN A 6 23.58 -11.07 1.65
C GLN A 6 22.17 -10.48 1.76
N ARG A 7 21.14 -11.30 1.53
CA ARG A 7 19.74 -10.88 1.70
C ARG A 7 19.45 -10.62 3.17
N GLU A 8 19.86 -11.52 4.06
CA GLU A 8 19.65 -11.37 5.50
C GLU A 8 20.32 -10.10 6.05
N VAL A 9 21.59 -9.86 5.71
CA VAL A 9 22.32 -8.65 6.11
C VAL A 9 21.63 -7.39 5.60
N THR A 10 21.18 -7.40 4.34
CA THR A 10 20.50 -6.26 3.72
C THR A 10 19.17 -5.96 4.42
N GLU A 11 18.36 -6.97 4.70
CA GLU A 11 17.10 -6.82 5.44
C GLU A 11 17.34 -6.29 6.85
N TYR A 12 18.36 -6.79 7.55
CA TYR A 12 18.74 -6.30 8.86
C TYR A 12 19.09 -4.80 8.83
N ILE A 13 19.92 -4.38 7.86
CA ILE A 13 20.32 -2.97 7.71
C ILE A 13 19.10 -2.09 7.41
N ILE A 14 18.25 -2.49 6.46
CA ILE A 14 17.03 -1.75 6.12
C ILE A 14 16.15 -1.59 7.35
N GLN A 15 15.91 -2.66 8.11
CA GLN A 15 15.08 -2.60 9.31
C GLN A 15 15.66 -1.66 10.36
N ALA A 16 16.95 -1.75 10.65
CA ALA A 16 17.61 -0.90 11.64
C ALA A 16 17.58 0.58 11.26
N LEU A 17 17.77 0.89 9.96
CA LEU A 17 17.64 2.26 9.45
C LEU A 17 16.18 2.75 9.51
N VAL A 18 15.19 1.91 9.19
CA VAL A 18 13.77 2.26 9.32
C VAL A 18 13.38 2.55 10.77
N GLU A 19 13.96 1.83 11.74
CA GLU A 19 13.72 1.99 13.18
C GLU A 19 14.20 3.33 13.77
N GLY A 20 14.99 4.11 13.04
CA GLY A 20 15.51 5.39 13.55
C GLY A 20 16.97 5.35 14.00
N ARG A 21 17.62 4.18 13.97
CA ARG A 21 19.01 4.03 14.44
C ARG A 21 19.98 4.82 13.55
N SER A 22 21.06 5.30 14.14
CA SER A 22 22.09 6.04 13.41
C SER A 22 22.94 5.09 12.55
N ARG A 23 23.44 5.60 11.43
CA ARG A 23 24.27 4.82 10.50
C ARG A 23 25.47 4.17 11.19
N ASP A 24 26.12 4.88 12.09
CA ASP A 24 27.29 4.39 12.85
C ASP A 24 26.93 3.29 13.84
N GLU A 25 25.72 3.32 14.41
CA GLU A 25 25.22 2.24 15.27
C GLU A 25 24.93 0.99 14.43
N VAL A 26 24.28 1.16 13.28
CA VAL A 26 23.98 0.04 12.36
C VAL A 26 25.28 -0.59 11.84
N ALA A 27 26.26 0.22 11.43
CA ALA A 27 27.54 -0.28 10.93
C ALA A 27 28.31 -1.07 12.00
N ARG A 28 28.32 -0.61 13.26
CA ARG A 28 28.92 -1.36 14.38
C ARG A 28 28.22 -2.68 14.63
N ASN A 29 26.88 -2.70 14.62
CA ASN A 29 26.12 -3.93 14.83
C ASN A 29 26.32 -4.93 13.68
N VAL A 30 26.38 -4.46 12.43
CA VAL A 30 26.66 -5.32 11.26
C VAL A 30 28.07 -5.89 11.32
N ALA A 31 29.07 -5.06 11.68
CA ALA A 31 30.45 -5.50 11.86
C ALA A 31 30.56 -6.61 12.91
N GLN A 32 29.88 -6.44 14.05
CA GLN A 32 29.90 -7.41 15.15
C GLN A 32 29.12 -8.69 14.83
N ARG A 33 27.99 -8.58 14.14
CA ARG A 33 27.07 -9.71 13.90
C ARG A 33 27.49 -10.61 12.73
N TYR A 34 28.17 -10.03 11.73
CA TYR A 34 28.54 -10.73 10.50
C TYR A 34 30.06 -10.81 10.31
N GLU A 35 30.83 -10.57 11.38
CA GLU A 35 32.30 -10.67 11.40
C GLU A 35 32.98 -9.83 10.30
N LEU A 36 32.38 -8.68 9.97
CA LEU A 36 32.91 -7.75 8.97
C LEU A 36 33.78 -6.69 9.63
N ASN A 37 34.82 -6.24 8.92
CA ASN A 37 35.56 -5.06 9.36
C ASN A 37 34.64 -3.83 9.32
N LEU A 38 34.80 -2.91 10.29
CA LEU A 38 33.93 -1.73 10.41
C LEU A 38 33.84 -0.92 9.11
N ARG A 39 34.96 -0.75 8.40
CA ARG A 39 35.01 -0.07 7.09
C ARG A 39 34.18 -0.77 6.01
N GLN A 40 34.15 -2.10 6.02
CA GLN A 40 33.33 -2.90 5.10
C GLN A 40 31.84 -2.79 5.47
N ALA A 41 31.54 -2.83 6.76
CA ALA A 41 30.18 -2.64 7.26
C ALA A 41 29.63 -1.24 6.95
N GLU A 42 30.41 -0.17 7.15
CA GLU A 42 30.03 1.21 6.81
C GLU A 42 29.77 1.38 5.31
N GLY A 43 30.59 0.77 4.46
CA GLY A 43 30.43 0.77 3.01
C GLY A 43 29.20 -0.01 2.57
N LEU A 44 28.89 -1.13 3.25
CA LEU A 44 27.70 -1.92 3.01
C LEU A 44 26.43 -1.16 3.42
N VAL A 45 26.42 -0.57 4.61
CA VAL A 45 25.30 0.25 5.10
C VAL A 45 25.06 1.43 4.17
N LEU A 46 26.10 2.13 3.70
CA LEU A 46 25.97 3.22 2.74
C LEU A 46 25.36 2.74 1.41
N ARG A 47 25.79 1.58 0.92
CA ARG A 47 25.27 1.02 -0.32
C ARG A 47 23.79 0.66 -0.18
N VAL A 48 23.42 0.04 0.94
CA VAL A 48 22.02 -0.30 1.22
C VAL A 48 21.19 0.97 1.39
N GLU A 49 21.70 1.97 2.11
CA GLU A 49 21.03 3.26 2.27
C GLU A 49 20.82 3.95 0.91
N THR A 50 21.85 4.05 0.06
CA THR A 50 21.72 4.70 -1.25
C THR A 50 20.81 3.95 -2.22
N VAL A 51 20.82 2.61 -2.21
CA VAL A 51 19.97 1.80 -3.09
C VAL A 51 18.51 1.76 -2.60
N TYR A 52 18.28 1.78 -1.29
CA TYR A 52 16.97 1.62 -0.67
C TYR A 52 16.46 2.88 0.05
N ASP A 53 17.07 4.06 -0.17
CA ASP A 53 16.72 5.32 0.50
C ASP A 53 15.23 5.65 0.37
N ARG A 54 14.69 5.43 -0.83
CA ARG A 54 13.28 5.66 -1.12
C ARG A 54 12.37 4.74 -0.31
N ASP A 55 12.76 3.48 -0.12
CA ASP A 55 12.01 2.51 0.68
C ASP A 55 12.15 2.81 2.18
N ILE A 56 13.33 3.22 2.64
CA ILE A 56 13.58 3.60 4.04
C ILE A 56 12.79 4.86 4.41
N THR A 57 12.82 5.88 3.55
CA THR A 57 12.08 7.14 3.72
C THR A 57 10.57 6.91 3.66
N ALA A 58 10.09 6.09 2.70
CA ALA A 58 8.68 5.72 2.61
C ALA A 58 8.18 4.98 3.86
N ARG A 59 9.02 4.16 4.49
CA ARG A 59 8.70 3.41 5.71
C ARG A 59 8.79 4.23 7.01
N ARG A 60 9.55 5.34 7.01
CA ARG A 60 9.70 6.22 8.17
C ARG A 60 8.56 7.24 8.33
N SER A 61 7.93 7.69 7.24
CA SER A 61 6.98 8.81 7.32
C SER A 61 5.52 8.35 7.51
N PRO A 62 4.85 8.73 8.61
CA PRO A 62 3.42 8.45 8.85
C PRO A 62 2.51 9.11 7.80
N ILE A 63 3.02 10.07 7.04
CA ILE A 63 2.32 10.69 5.92
C ILE A 63 1.97 9.64 4.84
N TYR A 64 2.84 8.67 4.57
CA TYR A 64 2.53 7.61 3.60
C TYR A 64 1.39 6.72 4.05
N PHE A 65 1.29 6.43 5.34
CA PHE A 65 0.12 5.73 5.88
C PHE A 65 -1.16 6.55 5.67
N GLY A 66 -1.12 7.86 5.94
CA GLY A 66 -2.23 8.76 5.68
C GLY A 66 -2.65 8.80 4.21
N ILE A 67 -1.68 8.89 3.28
CA ILE A 67 -1.93 8.85 1.83
C ILE A 67 -2.54 7.51 1.42
N SER A 68 -2.01 6.39 1.92
CA SER A 68 -2.57 5.06 1.62
C SER A 68 -3.99 4.92 2.14
N LEU A 69 -4.28 5.41 3.35
CA LEU A 69 -5.62 5.41 3.93
C LEU A 69 -6.59 6.28 3.10
N LEU A 70 -6.19 7.50 2.73
CA LEU A 70 -6.99 8.38 1.88
C LEU A 70 -7.24 7.77 0.49
N THR A 71 -6.25 7.11 -0.09
CA THR A 71 -6.38 6.41 -1.38
C THR A 71 -7.41 5.28 -1.28
N LEU A 72 -7.38 4.53 -0.18
CA LEU A 72 -8.31 3.42 0.07
C LEU A 72 -9.74 3.94 0.29
N LEU A 73 -9.91 4.99 1.10
CA LEU A 73 -11.19 5.66 1.31
C LEU A 73 -11.75 6.27 0.01
N GLY A 74 -10.89 6.90 -0.80
CA GLY A 74 -11.25 7.44 -2.10
C GLY A 74 -11.73 6.35 -3.06
N GLY A 75 -11.03 5.21 -3.09
CA GLY A 75 -11.44 4.05 -3.87
C GLY A 75 -12.80 3.48 -3.43
N VAL A 76 -13.04 3.37 -2.12
CA VAL A 76 -14.34 2.93 -1.57
C VAL A 76 -15.45 3.91 -1.95
N ALA A 77 -15.23 5.22 -1.80
CA ALA A 77 -16.21 6.24 -2.17
C ALA A 77 -16.60 6.13 -3.65
N LEU A 78 -15.60 5.96 -4.54
CA LEU A 78 -15.82 5.79 -5.98
C LEU A 78 -16.55 4.49 -6.35
N ILE A 79 -16.65 3.52 -5.46
CA ILE A 79 -17.50 2.34 -5.64
C ILE A 79 -18.90 2.59 -5.06
N VAL A 80 -18.98 3.11 -3.83
CA VAL A 80 -20.23 3.27 -3.09
C VAL A 80 -21.16 4.27 -3.76
N PHE A 81 -20.65 5.44 -4.21
CA PHE A 81 -21.49 6.47 -4.84
C PHE A 81 -22.19 5.94 -6.09
N PRO A 82 -21.49 5.34 -7.07
CA PRO A 82 -22.15 4.72 -8.21
C PRO A 82 -23.10 3.59 -7.84
N LEU A 83 -22.76 2.78 -6.83
CA LEU A 83 -23.65 1.69 -6.39
C LEU A 83 -25.00 2.23 -5.92
N LEU A 84 -24.99 3.30 -5.13
CA LEU A 84 -26.21 3.96 -4.66
C LEU A 84 -27.00 4.56 -5.83
N GLU A 85 -26.32 5.14 -6.82
CA GLU A 85 -26.97 5.65 -8.03
C GLU A 85 -27.61 4.54 -8.88
N ILE A 86 -27.01 3.35 -8.94
CA ILE A 86 -27.58 2.18 -9.64
C ILE A 86 -28.77 1.59 -8.86
N LEU A 87 -28.68 1.55 -7.53
CA LEU A 87 -29.72 1.00 -6.66
C LEU A 87 -30.95 1.90 -6.57
N ARG A 88 -30.79 3.22 -6.66
CA ARG A 88 -31.88 4.19 -6.57
C ARG A 88 -32.99 3.97 -7.63
N PRO A 89 -32.72 3.87 -8.95
CA PRO A 89 -33.74 3.62 -9.95
C PRO A 89 -34.37 2.23 -9.77
N LEU A 90 -33.59 1.21 -9.39
CA LEU A 90 -34.13 -0.13 -9.09
C LEU A 90 -35.16 -0.08 -7.96
N TRP A 91 -34.80 0.58 -6.86
CA TRP A 91 -35.67 0.73 -5.71
C TRP A 91 -36.95 1.51 -6.05
N ASN A 92 -36.81 2.62 -6.76
CA ASN A 92 -37.95 3.45 -7.17
C ASN A 92 -38.89 2.70 -8.14
N SER A 93 -38.34 1.96 -9.11
CA SER A 93 -39.13 1.17 -10.05
C SER A 93 -39.86 0.01 -9.37
N LEU A 94 -39.20 -0.70 -8.44
CA LEU A 94 -39.84 -1.78 -7.67
C LEU A 94 -40.91 -1.24 -6.73
N ALA A 95 -40.64 -0.12 -6.05
CA ALA A 95 -41.61 0.54 -5.17
C ALA A 95 -42.84 1.08 -5.93
N ALA A 96 -42.65 1.48 -7.19
CA ALA A 96 -43.72 1.89 -8.09
C ALA A 96 -44.49 0.71 -8.72
N GLY A 97 -44.16 -0.54 -8.37
CA GLY A 97 -44.81 -1.74 -8.90
C GLY A 97 -44.46 -2.06 -10.36
N GLN A 98 -43.36 -1.50 -10.88
CA GLN A 98 -42.91 -1.79 -12.25
C GLN A 98 -42.37 -3.21 -12.36
N THR A 99 -42.44 -3.75 -13.58
CA THR A 99 -41.87 -5.06 -13.89
C THR A 99 -40.34 -5.04 -13.78
N TRP A 100 -39.73 -6.19 -13.43
CA TRP A 100 -38.26 -6.34 -13.37
C TRP A 100 -37.59 -5.92 -14.69
N GLN A 101 -38.24 -6.19 -15.83
CA GLN A 101 -37.66 -5.86 -17.14
C GLN A 101 -37.48 -4.35 -17.34
N GLN A 102 -38.42 -3.53 -16.86
CA GLN A 102 -38.31 -2.06 -16.90
C GLN A 102 -37.35 -1.52 -15.84
N ALA A 103 -37.38 -2.05 -14.61
CA ALA A 103 -36.46 -1.62 -13.56
C ALA A 103 -34.99 -1.89 -13.94
N SER A 104 -34.72 -3.06 -14.53
CA SER A 104 -33.37 -3.46 -14.93
C SER A 104 -32.83 -2.70 -16.15
N SER A 105 -33.67 -2.25 -17.08
CA SER A 105 -33.20 -1.45 -18.23
C SER A 105 -32.64 -0.10 -17.78
N THR A 106 -33.34 0.60 -16.88
CA THR A 106 -32.88 1.90 -16.36
C THR A 106 -31.62 1.73 -15.51
N ALA A 107 -31.55 0.67 -14.70
CA ALA A 107 -30.37 0.38 -13.90
C ALA A 107 -29.13 0.04 -14.74
N ARG A 108 -29.32 -0.63 -15.89
CA ARG A 108 -28.22 -0.96 -16.82
C ARG A 108 -27.58 0.27 -17.43
N GLU A 109 -28.37 1.27 -17.83
CA GLU A 109 -27.85 2.52 -18.39
C GLU A 109 -26.98 3.25 -17.37
N VAL A 110 -27.46 3.36 -16.13
CA VAL A 110 -26.69 3.97 -15.03
C VAL A 110 -25.45 3.15 -14.70
N LEU A 111 -25.54 1.82 -14.73
CA LEU A 111 -24.39 0.94 -14.54
C LEU A 111 -23.31 1.20 -15.60
N PHE A 112 -23.66 1.20 -16.88
CA PHE A 112 -22.69 1.41 -17.97
C PHE A 112 -22.01 2.78 -17.90
N ALA A 113 -22.75 3.83 -17.58
CA ALA A 113 -22.18 5.17 -17.38
C ALA A 113 -21.15 5.20 -16.23
N ASN A 114 -21.33 4.33 -15.24
CA ASN A 114 -20.53 4.29 -14.02
C ASN A 114 -19.43 3.21 -14.01
N VAL A 115 -19.38 2.29 -14.99
CA VAL A 115 -18.34 1.25 -15.09
C VAL A 115 -16.91 1.83 -14.96
N PRO A 116 -16.54 2.95 -15.63
CA PRO A 116 -15.21 3.51 -15.48
C PRO A 116 -14.87 3.93 -14.05
N LEU A 117 -15.84 4.51 -13.32
CA LEU A 117 -15.67 4.93 -11.93
C LEU A 117 -15.51 3.73 -11.00
N LEU A 118 -16.29 2.67 -11.22
CA LEU A 118 -16.15 1.41 -10.47
C LEU A 118 -14.78 0.77 -10.67
N LEU A 119 -14.29 0.73 -11.92
CA LEU A 119 -12.96 0.21 -12.23
C LEU A 119 -11.84 1.05 -11.61
N LEU A 120 -11.97 2.38 -11.65
CA LEU A 120 -11.02 3.30 -11.04
C LEU A 120 -11.02 3.14 -9.52
N GLY A 121 -12.19 3.06 -8.90
CA GLY A 121 -12.34 2.80 -7.46
C GLY A 121 -11.67 1.49 -7.05
N LEU A 122 -11.89 0.40 -7.81
CA LEU A 122 -11.25 -0.89 -7.58
C LEU A 122 -9.71 -0.80 -7.71
N GLY A 123 -9.22 -0.09 -8.72
CA GLY A 123 -7.79 0.16 -8.91
C GLY A 123 -7.16 0.90 -7.74
N LEU A 124 -7.84 1.93 -7.22
CA LEU A 124 -7.39 2.68 -6.04
C LEU A 124 -7.40 1.84 -4.77
N ILE A 125 -8.39 0.97 -4.57
CA ILE A 125 -8.41 0.02 -3.44
C ILE A 125 -7.21 -0.92 -3.52
N ILE A 126 -6.94 -1.51 -4.69
CA ILE A 126 -5.80 -2.42 -4.88
C ILE A 126 -4.47 -1.68 -4.62
N ALA A 127 -4.33 -0.45 -5.14
CA ALA A 127 -3.14 0.38 -4.90
C ALA A 127 -2.99 0.76 -3.42
N GLY A 128 -4.10 1.11 -2.76
CA GLY A 128 -4.16 1.41 -1.33
C GLY A 128 -3.74 0.21 -0.48
N ILE A 129 -4.29 -0.99 -0.75
CA ILE A 129 -3.92 -2.23 -0.04
C ILE A 129 -2.43 -2.57 -0.27
N ARG A 130 -1.95 -2.46 -1.51
CA ARG A 130 -0.54 -2.74 -1.82
C ARG A 130 0.39 -1.81 -1.07
N THR A 131 0.09 -0.51 -1.07
CA THR A 131 0.89 0.48 -0.32
C THR A 131 0.81 0.23 1.18
N LEU A 132 -0.39 -0.04 1.73
CA LEU A 132 -0.56 -0.39 3.16
C LEU A 132 0.27 -1.61 3.56
N LYS A 133 0.26 -2.69 2.75
CA LYS A 133 1.03 -3.91 3.03
C LYS A 133 2.55 -3.66 3.09
N HIS A 134 3.05 -2.72 2.28
CA HIS A 134 4.45 -2.30 2.35
C HIS A 134 4.75 -1.44 3.60
N THR A 135 3.75 -0.74 4.15
CA THR A 135 3.88 0.11 5.34
C THR A 135 3.63 -0.63 6.67
N THR A 136 2.71 -1.60 6.72
CA THR A 136 2.24 -2.25 7.97
C THR A 136 3.05 -3.46 8.44
N TRP A 137 4.07 -3.92 7.69
CA TRP A 137 5.06 -4.90 8.19
C TRP A 137 5.73 -4.46 9.50
N ARG A 138 5.57 -3.19 9.88
CA ARG A 138 6.07 -2.56 11.10
C ARG A 138 5.25 -2.82 12.38
N PHE A 139 3.98 -3.29 12.30
CA PHE A 139 3.12 -3.38 13.50
C PHE A 139 2.98 -4.77 14.11
N HIS A 140 3.27 -5.84 13.38
CA HIS A 140 3.06 -7.22 13.88
C HIS A 140 4.31 -7.91 14.44
N ARG A 141 5.45 -7.23 14.55
CA ARG A 141 6.67 -7.75 15.21
C ARG A 141 7.09 -6.91 16.43
N LYS A 142 6.13 -6.43 17.21
CA LYS A 142 6.36 -5.98 18.58
C LYS A 142 5.86 -7.03 19.55
#